data_AF-A0A821SQA4-F1
#
_entry.id   AF-A0A821SQA4-F1
#
_cell.length_a   1.000
_cell.length_b   1.000
_cell.length_c   1.000
_cell.angle_alpha   90.00
_cell.angle_beta   90.00
_cell.angle_gamma   90.00
#
_symmetry.space_group_name_H-M   'P 1'
#
loop_
_entity.id
_entity.type
_entity.pdbx_description
1 polymer ?
#
loop_
_entity_poly.entity_id
_entity_poly.type
_entity_poly.pdbx_seq_one_letter_code
_entity_poly.pdbx_strand_id
1 'polypeptide(L)'
;PTAAAMAYGLDKKASGEKNVLIFDLGGGTFDVSVLIIDNGVFEVKSTAGNTHLGGEDFDNRMVTHFIQEFKRTTKKDMSQNARAIRRLHTACERA
;
A
#
# COMPACT_ATOMS: atom_id res chain seq x y z
N PRO A 1 -3.42 -10.85 -0.71
CA PRO A 1 -4.71 -11.27 -0.08
C PRO A 1 -4.79 -12.71 0.48
N THR A 2 -4.71 -13.79 -0.32
CA THR A 2 -4.95 -15.18 0.16
C THR A 2 -3.98 -15.65 1.24
N ALA A 3 -2.70 -15.29 1.12
CA ALA A 3 -1.70 -15.58 2.15
C ALA A 3 -2.02 -14.88 3.48
N ALA A 4 -2.49 -13.62 3.43
CA ALA A 4 -2.95 -12.90 4.62
C ALA A 4 -4.20 -13.55 5.23
N ALA A 5 -5.09 -14.11 4.41
CA ALA A 5 -6.26 -14.86 4.87
C ALA A 5 -5.84 -16.10 5.67
N MET A 6 -4.92 -16.89 5.11
CA MET A 6 -4.39 -18.08 5.76
C MET A 6 -3.70 -17.73 7.09
N ALA A 7 -2.88 -16.68 7.11
CA ALA A 7 -2.26 -16.19 8.34
C ALA A 7 -3.30 -15.78 9.40
N TYR A 8 -4.40 -15.15 8.99
CA TYR A 8 -5.48 -14.77 9.90
C TYR A 8 -6.28 -15.97 10.46
N GLY A 9 -6.55 -16.98 9.62
CA GLY A 9 -7.39 -18.13 9.99
C GLY A 9 -6.65 -19.27 10.70
N LEU A 10 -5.32 -19.33 10.63
CA LEU A 10 -4.52 -20.37 11.30
C LEU A 10 -4.58 -20.28 12.84
N ASP A 11 -4.60 -19.08 13.40
CA ASP A 11 -4.61 -18.88 14.86
C ASP A 11 -6.01 -18.83 15.47
N LYS A 12 -7.03 -18.54 14.66
CA LYS A 12 -8.40 -18.39 15.15
C LYS A 12 -9.17 -19.68 14.89
N LYS A 13 -9.22 -20.57 15.92
CA LYS A 13 -10.24 -21.62 16.04
C LYS A 13 -11.62 -20.99 16.18
N ALA A 14 -12.13 -20.44 15.09
CA ALA A 14 -13.43 -19.85 14.99
C ALA A 14 -14.46 -20.98 14.86
N SER A 15 -15.33 -21.13 15.84
CA SER A 15 -16.53 -21.95 15.69
C SER A 15 -17.52 -21.19 14.78
N GLY A 16 -17.88 -21.78 13.64
CA GLY A 16 -18.87 -21.26 12.70
C GLY A 16 -18.29 -20.41 11.55
N GLU A 17 -19.11 -20.24 10.52
CA GLU A 17 -18.81 -19.48 9.31
C GLU A 17 -18.52 -18.00 9.62
N LYS A 18 -17.45 -17.46 9.02
CA LYS A 18 -17.07 -16.06 9.13
C LYS A 18 -16.81 -15.43 7.78
N ASN A 19 -17.43 -14.28 7.55
CA ASN A 19 -17.08 -13.40 6.44
C ASN A 19 -15.91 -12.51 6.84
N VAL A 20 -14.87 -12.48 6.01
CA VAL A 20 -13.65 -11.70 6.22
C VAL A 20 -13.38 -10.82 5.01
N LEU A 21 -13.16 -9.54 5.25
CA LEU A 21 -12.64 -8.60 4.25
C LEU A 21 -11.13 -8.44 4.47
N ILE A 22 -10.36 -8.64 3.43
CA ILE A 22 -8.92 -8.35 3.39
C ILE A 22 -8.74 -7.05 2.63
N PHE A 23 -8.05 -6.11 3.26
CA PHE A 23 -7.61 -4.86 2.69
C PHE A 23 -6.08 -4.90 2.61
N ASP A 24 -5.54 -4.82 1.41
CA ASP A 24 -4.11 -4.96 1.13
C ASP A 24 -3.66 -3.74 0.32
N LEU A 25 -3.00 -2.78 0.97
CA LEU A 25 -2.45 -1.58 0.35
C LEU A 25 -0.93 -1.66 0.41
N GLY A 26 -0.33 -2.14 -0.68
CA GLY A 26 1.11 -2.34 -0.81
C GLY A 26 1.82 -1.10 -1.38
N GLY A 27 3.05 -1.32 -1.85
CA GLY A 27 3.88 -0.25 -2.43
C GLY A 27 3.38 0.28 -3.79
N GLY A 28 2.75 -0.57 -4.61
CA GLY A 28 2.26 -0.17 -5.94
C GLY A 28 0.89 -0.75 -6.32
N THR A 29 0.31 -1.60 -5.48
CA THR A 29 -1.01 -2.19 -5.72
C THR A 29 -1.91 -2.05 -4.50
N PHE A 30 -3.20 -1.94 -4.78
CA PHE A 30 -4.26 -1.92 -3.79
C PHE A 30 -5.25 -3.03 -4.14
N ASP A 31 -5.40 -4.00 -3.25
CA ASP A 31 -6.28 -5.15 -3.44
C ASP A 31 -7.26 -5.28 -2.26
N VAL A 32 -8.50 -5.63 -2.59
CA VAL A 32 -9.55 -5.96 -1.62
C VAL A 32 -10.14 -7.31 -1.98
N SER A 33 -10.20 -8.22 -1.01
CA SER A 33 -10.82 -9.54 -1.19
C SER A 33 -11.84 -9.80 -0.09
N VAL A 34 -12.98 -10.39 -0.46
CA VAL A 34 -13.95 -10.94 0.50
C VAL A 34 -13.81 -12.45 0.49
N LEU A 35 -13.67 -13.03 1.68
CA LEU A 35 -13.55 -14.46 1.88
C LEU A 35 -14.54 -14.95 2.91
N ILE A 36 -14.93 -16.21 2.78
CA ILE A 36 -15.59 -16.97 3.83
C ILE A 36 -14.58 -17.93 4.44
N ILE A 37 -14.54 -17.99 5.77
CA ILE A 37 -13.77 -18.96 6.53
C ILE A 37 -14.75 -19.84 7.30
N ASP A 38 -14.73 -21.14 7.02
CA ASP A 38 -15.49 -22.13 7.79
C ASP A 38 -14.63 -23.38 8.02
N ASN A 39 -14.46 -23.78 9.29
CA ASN A 39 -13.71 -24.97 9.70
C ASN A 39 -12.32 -25.13 9.04
N GLY A 40 -11.60 -24.02 8.83
CA GLY A 40 -10.28 -24.01 8.21
C GLY A 40 -10.29 -24.06 6.67
N VAL A 41 -11.47 -24.11 6.04
CA VAL A 41 -11.65 -23.89 4.61
C VAL A 41 -11.77 -22.39 4.34
N PHE A 42 -10.99 -21.91 3.38
CA PHE A 42 -10.98 -20.52 2.94
C PHE A 42 -11.56 -20.44 1.53
N GLU A 43 -12.68 -19.76 1.36
CA GLU A 43 -13.31 -19.56 0.06
C GLU A 43 -13.27 -18.08 -0.32
N VAL A 44 -12.62 -17.75 -1.44
CA VAL A 44 -12.63 -16.38 -1.98
C VAL A 44 -13.93 -16.16 -2.73
N LYS A 45 -14.72 -15.17 -2.30
CA LYS A 45 -15.98 -14.80 -2.96
C LYS A 45 -15.79 -13.76 -4.05
N SER A 46 -14.92 -12.78 -3.80
CA SER A 46 -14.61 -11.75 -4.77
C SER A 46 -13.26 -11.10 -4.45
N THR A 47 -12.62 -10.59 -5.49
CA THR A 47 -11.42 -9.77 -5.41
C THR A 47 -11.55 -8.62 -6.40
N ALA A 48 -11.20 -7.42 -5.96
CA ALA A 48 -11.12 -6.22 -6.79
C ALA A 48 -9.95 -5.36 -6.30
N GLY A 49 -9.50 -4.41 -7.10
CA GLY A 49 -8.36 -3.60 -6.75
C GLY A 49 -7.93 -2.64 -7.84
N ASN A 50 -6.83 -1.94 -7.58
CA ASN A 50 -6.12 -1.10 -8.53
C ASN A 50 -4.63 -1.51 -8.53
N THR A 51 -4.15 -1.96 -9.69
CA THR A 51 -2.75 -2.42 -9.87
C THR A 51 -1.74 -1.28 -10.02
N HIS A 52 -2.20 -0.03 -9.91
CA HIS A 52 -1.40 1.19 -10.04
C HIS A 52 -1.78 2.20 -8.94
N LEU A 53 -1.91 1.70 -7.71
CA LEU A 53 -2.17 2.52 -6.53
C LEU A 53 -1.48 1.90 -5.33
N GLY A 54 -0.57 2.62 -4.68
CA GLY A 54 0.11 2.14 -3.48
C GLY A 54 0.95 3.21 -2.76
N GLY A 55 1.83 2.74 -1.88
CA GLY A 55 2.83 3.53 -1.15
C GLY A 55 3.55 4.57 -2.02
N GLU A 56 3.98 4.15 -3.20
CA GLU A 56 4.74 4.99 -4.13
C GLU A 56 3.96 6.24 -4.59
N ASP A 57 2.62 6.19 -4.68
CA ASP A 57 1.81 7.35 -4.99
C ASP A 57 1.85 8.41 -3.88
N PHE A 58 1.87 7.96 -2.62
CA PHE A 58 1.98 8.86 -1.47
C PHE A 58 3.37 9.49 -1.41
N ASP A 59 4.41 8.67 -1.58
CA ASP A 59 5.80 9.12 -1.63
C ASP A 59 6.00 10.16 -2.75
N ASN A 60 5.50 9.88 -3.95
CA ASN A 60 5.59 10.77 -5.11
C ASN A 60 4.85 12.10 -4.89
N ARG A 61 3.70 12.08 -4.20
CA ARG A 61 2.99 13.31 -3.82
C ARG A 61 3.82 14.14 -2.83
N MET A 62 4.44 13.51 -1.84
CA MET A 62 5.34 14.19 -0.89
C MET A 62 6.57 14.77 -1.59
N VAL A 63 7.23 13.98 -2.44
CA VAL A 63 8.39 14.44 -3.24
C VAL A 63 8.02 15.66 -4.07
N THR A 64 6.89 15.62 -4.77
CA THR A 64 6.39 16.74 -5.58
C THR A 64 6.17 17.99 -4.73
N HIS A 65 5.52 17.83 -3.57
CA HIS A 65 5.30 18.93 -2.63
C HIS A 65 6.62 19.56 -2.18
N PHE A 66 7.61 18.76 -1.77
CA PHE A 66 8.89 19.27 -1.28
C PHE A 66 9.77 19.87 -2.38
N ILE A 67 9.69 19.38 -3.63
CA ILE A 67 10.34 20.04 -4.77
C ILE A 67 9.78 21.45 -4.97
N GLN A 68 8.45 21.61 -4.90
CA GLN A 68 7.80 22.92 -5.03
C GLN A 68 8.18 23.86 -3.88
N GLU A 69 8.18 23.35 -2.65
CA GLU A 69 8.58 24.14 -1.46
C GLU A 69 10.06 24.55 -1.50
N PHE A 70 10.95 23.65 -1.94
CA PHE A 70 12.35 23.97 -2.13
C PHE A 70 12.54 25.09 -3.16
N LYS A 71 11.83 25.03 -4.28
CA LYS A 71 11.86 26.06 -5.33
C LYS A 71 11.32 27.40 -4.81
N ARG A 72 10.24 27.38 -4.02
CA ARG A 72 9.63 28.57 -3.43
C ARG A 72 10.58 29.30 -2.48
N THR A 73 11.27 28.56 -1.62
CA THR A 73 12.12 29.08 -0.53
C THR A 73 13.53 29.44 -0.99
N THR A 74 14.15 28.61 -1.84
CA THR A 74 15.56 28.80 -2.26
C THR A 74 15.71 29.50 -3.62
N LYS A 75 14.61 29.62 -4.38
CA LYS A 75 14.60 30.08 -5.78
C LYS A 75 15.43 29.20 -6.72
N LYS A 76 15.79 27.98 -6.31
CA LYS A 76 16.52 27.00 -7.12
C LYS A 76 15.64 25.81 -7.45
N ASP A 77 15.81 25.25 -8.64
CA ASP A 77 15.07 24.08 -9.08
C ASP A 77 15.93 22.81 -8.94
N MET A 78 15.56 21.93 -8.00
CA MET A 78 16.26 20.67 -7.78
C MET A 78 15.78 19.53 -8.67
N SER A 79 14.70 19.73 -9.45
CA SER A 79 14.10 18.69 -10.30
C SER A 79 15.05 18.18 -11.38
N GLN A 80 16.09 18.95 -11.73
CA GLN A 80 17.08 18.58 -12.74
C GLN A 80 18.20 17.70 -12.17
N ASN A 81 18.24 17.48 -10.85
CA ASN A 81 19.27 16.69 -10.20
C ASN A 81 18.71 15.34 -9.73
N ALA A 82 18.90 14.31 -10.56
CA ALA A 82 18.44 12.94 -10.28
C ALA A 82 18.95 12.39 -8.93
N ARG A 83 20.18 12.73 -8.53
CA ARG A 83 20.74 12.29 -7.23
C ARG A 83 20.03 12.97 -6.05
N ALA A 84 19.70 14.25 -6.19
CA ALA A 84 18.95 14.98 -5.18
C ALA A 84 17.52 14.47 -5.06
N ILE A 85 16.84 14.20 -6.18
CA ILE A 85 15.50 13.60 -6.21
C ILE A 85 15.51 12.23 -5.51
N ARG A 86 16.46 11.36 -5.84
CA ARG A 86 16.54 10.03 -5.22
C ARG A 86 16.71 10.10 -3.69
N ARG A 87 17.54 11.04 -3.20
CA ARG A 87 17.69 11.28 -1.76
C ARG A 87 16.41 11.79 -1.11
N LEU A 88 15.70 12.67 -1.79
CA LEU A 88 14.41 13.19 -1.32
C LEU A 88 13.35 12.09 -1.27
N HIS A 89 13.30 11.21 -2.29
CA HIS A 89 12.38 10.07 -2.31
C HIS A 89 12.61 9.14 -1.12
N THR A 90 13.86 8.71 -0.88
CA THR A 90 14.19 7.86 0.29
C THR A 90 13.86 8.55 1.62
N ALA A 91 13.90 9.88 1.68
CA ALA A 91 13.50 10.60 2.88
C ALA A 91 11.96 10.66 3.03
N CYS A 92 11.21 10.79 1.93
CA CYS A 92 9.75 10.79 1.93
C CYS A 92 9.19 9.41 2.33
N GLU A 93 9.74 8.33 1.77
CA GLU A 93 9.36 6.94 2.10
C GLU A 93 9.58 6.59 3.59
N ARG A 94 10.53 7.27 4.25
CA ARG A 94 10.88 7.01 5.67
C ARG A 94 10.11 7.86 6.68
N ALA A 95 9.49 8.95 6.25
CA ALA A 95 8.89 9.96 7.14
C ALA A 95 7.49 9.51 7.62
#